data_AF-A0A195BXQ1-F1
#
_entry.id   AF-A0A195BXQ1-F1
#
_cell.length_a   1.000
_cell.length_b   1.000
_cell.length_c   1.000
_cell.angle_alpha   90.00
_cell.angle_beta   90.00
_cell.angle_gamma   90.00
#
_symmetry.space_group_name_H-M   'P 1'
#
loop_
_entity.id
_entity.type
_entity.pdbx_description
1 polymer ?
#
loop_
_entity_poly.entity_id
_entity_poly.type
_entity_poly.pdbx_seq_one_letter_code
_entity_poly.pdbx_strand_id
1 'polypeptide(L)'
;MKEERRARLHAEADVWIRKEQAVIEREKQEENLRKDADMVLSDVRSKRNDTRKYLGILQELQNLREIKANIARARGEKLSLAAGKAFNNTIAKLIEQWTTLDREYAIEEQELKLMLKTDNEKRIEKQTKNLFDDWENVLFGTSILAAKQSYKDIDSFISIRAAWDKFISSENDATTIPIGWIVPERPSSAAWQTCLNKETS
;
A
#
# COMPACT_ATOMS: atom_id res chain seq x y z
N MET A 1 32.84 40.68 3.26
CA MET A 1 33.51 39.38 3.04
C MET A 1 33.16 38.29 4.06
N LYS A 2 33.59 38.35 5.34
CA LYS A 2 33.26 37.26 6.31
C LYS A 2 31.76 37.16 6.65
N GLU A 3 31.07 38.30 6.75
CA GLU A 3 29.63 38.35 7.03
C GLU A 3 28.77 37.87 5.87
N GLU A 4 29.10 38.27 4.64
CA GLU A 4 28.41 37.78 3.43
C GLU A 4 28.59 36.27 3.26
N ARG A 5 29.75 35.72 3.59
CA ARG A 5 29.98 34.27 3.57
C ARG A 5 29.11 33.56 4.60
N ARG A 6 28.98 34.11 5.82
CA ARG A 6 28.08 33.57 6.85
C ARG A 6 26.61 33.65 6.41
N ALA A 7 26.19 34.79 5.86
CA ALA A 7 24.82 34.96 5.35
C ALA A 7 24.48 33.98 4.23
N ARG A 8 25.42 33.70 3.31
CA ARG A 8 25.24 32.68 2.26
C ARG A 8 25.08 31.27 2.84
N LEU A 9 25.92 30.89 3.81
CA LEU A 9 25.82 29.59 4.48
C LEU A 9 24.51 29.43 5.24
N HIS A 10 24.04 30.49 5.92
CA HIS A 10 22.73 30.49 6.57
C HIS A 10 21.59 30.35 5.56
N ALA A 11 21.63 31.09 4.45
CA ALA A 11 20.62 30.97 3.40
C ALA A 11 20.58 29.56 2.78
N GLU A 12 21.74 28.93 2.58
CA GLU A 12 21.84 27.55 2.10
C GLU A 12 21.26 26.56 3.10
N ALA A 13 21.58 26.70 4.39
CA ALA A 13 21.00 25.90 5.46
C ALA A 13 19.47 26.07 5.53
N ASP A 14 18.96 27.30 5.46
CA ASP A 14 17.52 27.57 5.47
C ASP A 14 16.81 26.97 4.25
N VAL A 15 17.45 26.99 3.08
CA VAL A 15 16.93 26.34 1.87
C VAL A 15 16.88 24.83 2.05
N TRP A 16 17.91 24.22 2.64
CA TRP A 16 17.93 22.79 2.94
C TRP A 16 16.83 22.41 3.95
N ILE A 17 16.72 23.14 5.06
CA ILE A 17 15.66 22.93 6.07
C ILE A 17 14.27 23.02 5.43
N ARG A 18 14.03 24.02 4.56
CA ARG A 18 12.75 24.15 3.86
C ARG A 18 12.46 22.98 2.92
N LYS A 19 13.48 22.47 2.22
CA LYS A 19 13.33 21.30 1.35
C LYS A 19 12.98 20.06 2.16
N GLU A 20 13.68 19.83 3.27
CA GLU A 20 13.46 18.69 4.15
C GLU A 20 12.06 18.76 4.80
N GLN A 21 11.68 19.92 5.31
CA GLN A 21 10.35 20.15 5.88
C GLN A 21 9.24 19.90 4.84
N ALA A 22 9.47 20.26 3.58
CA ALA A 22 8.52 20.00 2.50
C ALA A 22 8.41 18.51 2.14
N VAL A 23 9.45 17.70 2.37
CA VAL A 23 9.39 16.23 2.24
C VAL A 23 8.54 15.65 3.36
N ILE A 24 8.85 16.01 4.62
CA ILE A 24 8.11 15.55 5.80
C ILE A 24 6.63 15.89 5.70
N GLU A 25 6.29 17.13 5.32
CA GLU A 25 4.89 17.54 5.21
C GLU A 25 4.16 16.79 4.09
N ARG A 26 4.84 16.46 3.00
CA ARG A 26 4.27 15.65 1.91
C ARG A 26 3.98 14.21 2.37
N GLU A 27 4.92 13.59 3.09
CA GLU A 27 4.73 12.26 3.65
C GLU A 27 3.57 12.22 4.65
N LYS A 28 3.47 13.25 5.50
CA LYS A 28 2.37 13.42 6.44
C LYS A 28 1.02 13.59 5.72
N GLN A 29 0.98 14.37 4.64
CA GLN A 29 -0.22 14.53 3.82
C GLN A 29 -0.64 13.19 3.18
N GLU A 30 0.32 12.43 2.64
CA GLU A 30 0.07 11.10 2.07
C GLU A 30 -0.48 10.12 3.13
N GLU A 31 0.08 10.13 4.34
CA GLU A 31 -0.40 9.30 5.43
C GLU A 31 -1.84 9.68 5.87
N ASN A 32 -2.15 10.97 5.92
CA ASN A 32 -3.50 11.44 6.23
C ASN A 32 -4.51 11.02 5.18
N LEU A 33 -4.19 11.19 3.88
CA LEU A 33 -5.04 10.72 2.79
C LEU A 33 -5.32 9.21 2.88
N ARG A 34 -4.33 8.42 3.32
CA ARG A 34 -4.52 6.99 3.57
C ARG A 34 -5.50 6.73 4.71
N LYS A 35 -5.36 7.44 5.84
CA LYS A 35 -6.28 7.31 6.99
C LYS A 35 -7.70 7.68 6.57
N ASP A 36 -7.86 8.73 5.76
CA ASP A 36 -9.15 9.15 5.23
C ASP A 36 -9.75 8.05 4.34
N ALA A 37 -8.95 7.41 3.48
CA ALA A 37 -9.42 6.30 2.65
C ALA A 37 -9.85 5.07 3.49
N ASP A 38 -9.10 4.73 4.53
CA ASP A 38 -9.45 3.65 5.46
C ASP A 38 -10.73 3.97 6.25
N MET A 39 -10.92 5.24 6.65
CA MET A 39 -12.13 5.71 7.30
C MET A 39 -13.36 5.56 6.39
N VAL A 40 -13.26 5.99 5.13
CA VAL A 40 -14.34 5.81 4.14
C VAL A 40 -14.68 4.33 3.95
N LEU A 41 -13.68 3.45 3.85
CA LEU A 41 -13.91 2.01 3.72
C LEU A 41 -14.60 1.42 4.96
N SER A 42 -14.22 1.90 6.16
CA SER A 42 -14.86 1.50 7.42
C SER A 42 -16.33 1.92 7.45
N ASP A 43 -16.63 3.13 7.00
CA ASP A 43 -18.00 3.66 6.94
C ASP A 43 -18.87 2.84 5.99
N VAL A 44 -18.36 2.51 4.79
CA VAL A 44 -19.07 1.65 3.82
C VAL A 44 -19.36 0.28 4.41
N ARG A 45 -18.39 -0.31 5.13
CA ARG A 45 -18.58 -1.59 5.84
C ARG A 45 -19.64 -1.49 6.93
N SER A 46 -19.65 -0.40 7.70
CA SER A 46 -20.65 -0.17 8.74
C SER A 46 -22.05 -0.06 8.12
N LYS A 47 -22.21 0.76 7.08
CA LYS A 47 -23.48 0.93 6.36
C LYS A 47 -24.00 -0.39 5.79
N ARG A 48 -23.11 -1.20 5.20
CA ARG A 48 -23.44 -2.53 4.69
C ARG A 48 -23.88 -3.47 5.81
N ASN A 49 -23.19 -3.46 6.94
CA ASN A 49 -23.57 -4.26 8.10
C ASN A 49 -24.96 -3.87 8.63
N ASP A 50 -25.24 -2.57 8.74
CA ASP A 50 -26.53 -2.08 9.21
C ASP A 50 -27.66 -2.46 8.25
N THR A 51 -27.43 -2.37 6.95
CA THR A 51 -28.36 -2.84 5.90
C THR A 51 -28.72 -4.32 6.10
N ARG A 52 -27.73 -5.19 6.37
CA ARG A 52 -27.98 -6.61 6.65
C ARG A 52 -28.72 -6.84 7.97
N LYS A 53 -28.47 -6.03 9.01
CA LYS A 53 -29.24 -6.10 10.25
C LYS A 53 -30.72 -5.80 9.99
N TYR A 54 -31.02 -4.75 9.21
CA TYR A 54 -32.40 -4.42 8.86
C TYR A 54 -33.07 -5.50 8.03
N LEU A 55 -32.36 -6.14 7.09
CA LEU A 55 -32.86 -7.32 6.37
C LEU A 55 -33.21 -8.46 7.33
N GLY A 56 -32.35 -8.75 8.31
CA GLY A 56 -32.61 -9.74 9.35
C GLY A 56 -33.88 -9.44 10.15
N ILE A 57 -34.05 -8.19 10.59
CA ILE A 57 -35.24 -7.74 11.33
C ILE A 57 -36.51 -7.91 10.49
N LEU A 58 -36.48 -7.57 9.19
CA LEU A 58 -37.63 -7.74 8.29
C LEU A 58 -38.00 -9.22 8.11
N GLN A 59 -37.01 -10.10 8.01
CA GLN A 59 -37.22 -11.55 7.96
C GLN A 59 -37.87 -12.07 9.24
N GLU A 60 -37.39 -11.63 10.40
CA GLU A 60 -37.95 -12.01 11.71
C GLU A 60 -39.39 -11.50 11.89
N LEU A 61 -39.68 -10.28 11.44
CA LEU A 61 -41.04 -9.72 11.45
C LEU A 61 -42.00 -10.52 10.57
N GLN A 62 -41.55 -10.97 9.41
CA GLN A 62 -42.33 -11.83 8.53
C GLN A 62 -42.64 -13.18 9.23
N ASN A 63 -41.62 -13.83 9.79
CA ASN A 63 -41.77 -15.09 10.52
C ASN A 63 -42.73 -14.97 11.71
N LEU A 64 -42.59 -13.90 12.50
CA LEU A 64 -43.46 -13.63 13.65
C LEU A 64 -44.91 -13.49 13.21
N ARG A 65 -45.15 -12.81 12.09
CA ARG A 65 -46.50 -12.64 11.57
C ARG A 65 -47.10 -13.94 11.07
N GLU A 66 -46.32 -14.78 10.39
CA GLU A 66 -46.76 -16.11 9.96
C GLU A 66 -47.14 -16.98 11.16
N ILE A 67 -46.32 -16.99 12.22
CA ILE A 67 -46.61 -17.70 13.47
C ILE A 67 -47.91 -17.19 14.08
N LYS A 68 -48.07 -15.87 14.25
CA LYS A 68 -49.31 -15.28 14.79
C LYS A 68 -50.53 -15.62 13.93
N ALA A 69 -50.37 -15.61 12.61
CA ALA A 69 -51.44 -15.95 11.68
C ALA A 69 -51.83 -17.43 11.73
N ASN A 70 -50.88 -18.33 11.96
CA ASN A 70 -51.11 -19.76 12.16
C ASN A 70 -51.86 -20.02 13.48
N ILE A 71 -51.46 -19.36 14.58
CA ILE A 71 -52.10 -19.50 15.89
C ILE A 71 -53.57 -19.04 15.85
N ALA A 72 -53.85 -17.87 15.24
CA ALA A 72 -55.22 -17.37 15.10
C ALA A 72 -56.09 -18.31 14.26
N ARG A 73 -55.54 -18.87 13.16
CA ARG A 73 -56.24 -19.89 12.36
C ARG A 73 -56.53 -21.16 13.15
N ALA A 74 -55.59 -21.64 13.97
CA ALA A 74 -55.80 -22.80 14.83
C ALA A 74 -56.91 -22.56 15.89
N ARG A 75 -57.12 -21.30 16.29
CA ARG A 75 -58.22 -20.89 17.19
C ARG A 75 -59.57 -20.64 16.48
N GLY A 76 -59.60 -20.77 15.15
CA GLY A 76 -60.81 -20.50 14.34
C GLY A 76 -61.09 -19.01 14.10
N GLU A 77 -60.15 -18.12 14.42
CA GLU A 77 -60.29 -16.68 14.21
C GLU A 77 -60.09 -16.34 12.72
N LYS A 78 -60.96 -15.48 12.16
CA LYS A 78 -60.84 -15.00 10.77
C LYS A 78 -59.96 -13.75 10.72
N LEU A 79 -58.77 -13.89 10.14
CA LEU A 79 -57.88 -12.77 9.86
C LEU A 79 -58.29 -12.04 8.58
N SER A 80 -58.14 -10.72 8.56
CA SER A 80 -58.33 -9.91 7.36
C SER A 80 -57.27 -10.23 6.30
N LEU A 81 -57.70 -10.83 5.20
CA LEU A 81 -56.85 -11.13 4.04
C LEU A 81 -56.25 -9.86 3.42
N ALA A 82 -57.01 -8.75 3.44
CA ALA A 82 -56.56 -7.46 2.93
C ALA A 82 -55.37 -6.90 3.75
N ALA A 83 -55.47 -6.96 5.07
CA ALA A 83 -54.36 -6.58 5.96
C ALA A 83 -53.15 -7.51 5.75
N GLY A 84 -53.40 -8.81 5.58
CA GLY A 84 -52.43 -9.84 5.18
C GLY A 84 -51.59 -9.39 3.98
N LYS A 85 -52.27 -9.14 2.87
CA LYS A 85 -51.68 -8.75 1.60
C LYS A 85 -50.95 -7.40 1.67
N ALA A 86 -51.53 -6.41 2.35
CA ALA A 86 -50.92 -5.08 2.49
C ALA A 86 -49.55 -5.15 3.17
N PHE A 87 -49.45 -5.84 4.31
CA PHE A 87 -48.17 -6.02 5.00
C PHE A 87 -47.15 -6.83 4.19
N ASN A 88 -47.58 -7.91 3.53
CA ASN A 88 -46.64 -8.71 2.72
C ASN A 88 -46.08 -7.88 1.57
N ASN A 89 -46.92 -7.05 0.93
CA ASN A 89 -46.48 -6.12 -0.10
C ASN A 89 -45.52 -5.05 0.45
N THR A 90 -45.76 -4.51 1.65
CA THR A 90 -44.85 -3.52 2.24
C THR A 90 -43.52 -4.14 2.66
N ILE A 91 -43.54 -5.33 3.27
CA ILE A 91 -42.31 -6.05 3.64
C ILE A 91 -41.51 -6.44 2.40
N ALA A 92 -42.16 -6.95 1.36
CA ALA A 92 -41.48 -7.30 0.11
C ALA A 92 -40.78 -6.08 -0.51
N LYS A 93 -41.44 -4.92 -0.56
CA LYS A 93 -40.84 -3.66 -1.04
C LYS A 93 -39.65 -3.22 -0.18
N LEU A 94 -39.77 -3.32 1.14
CA LEU A 94 -38.66 -2.96 2.04
C LEU A 94 -37.48 -3.91 1.84
N ILE A 95 -37.72 -5.21 1.77
CA ILE A 95 -36.67 -6.21 1.49
C ILE A 95 -35.98 -5.88 0.17
N GLU A 96 -36.73 -5.61 -0.90
CA GLU A 96 -36.18 -5.23 -2.21
C GLU A 96 -35.30 -3.97 -2.15
N GLN A 97 -35.73 -2.94 -1.41
CA GLN A 97 -34.94 -1.73 -1.22
C GLN A 97 -33.63 -2.00 -0.47
N TRP A 98 -33.70 -2.75 0.64
CA TRP A 98 -32.53 -3.06 1.44
C TRP A 98 -31.57 -4.04 0.74
N THR A 99 -32.07 -4.99 -0.06
CA THR A 99 -31.19 -5.87 -0.86
C THR A 99 -30.49 -5.10 -1.98
N THR A 100 -31.17 -4.12 -2.58
CA THR A 100 -30.56 -3.22 -3.56
C THR A 100 -29.44 -2.39 -2.91
N LEU A 101 -29.70 -1.82 -1.74
CA LEU A 101 -28.68 -1.09 -0.97
C LEU A 101 -27.49 -1.97 -0.53
N ASP A 102 -27.71 -3.21 -0.09
CA ASP A 102 -26.60 -4.13 0.25
C ASP A 102 -25.72 -4.42 -0.97
N ARG A 103 -26.34 -4.55 -2.15
CA ARG A 103 -25.63 -4.76 -3.41
C ARG A 103 -24.81 -3.54 -3.80
N GLU A 104 -25.36 -2.32 -3.70
CA GLU A 104 -24.65 -1.08 -3.99
C GLU A 104 -23.43 -0.92 -3.08
N TYR A 105 -23.60 -1.08 -1.77
CA TYR A 105 -22.47 -1.03 -0.83
C TYR A 105 -21.46 -2.17 -1.03
N ALA A 106 -21.90 -3.34 -1.50
CA ALA A 106 -20.97 -4.43 -1.83
C ALA A 106 -20.08 -4.11 -3.03
N ILE A 107 -20.64 -3.45 -4.05
CA ILE A 107 -19.88 -3.00 -5.23
C ILE A 107 -18.90 -1.90 -4.81
N GLU A 108 -19.37 -0.88 -4.09
CA GLU A 108 -18.53 0.22 -3.59
C GLU A 108 -17.38 -0.29 -2.72
N GLU A 109 -17.65 -1.20 -1.77
CA GLU A 109 -16.61 -1.80 -0.91
C GLU A 109 -15.55 -2.54 -1.75
N GLN A 110 -15.97 -3.24 -2.80
CA GLN A 110 -15.07 -3.99 -3.67
C GLN A 110 -14.20 -3.07 -4.53
N GLU A 111 -14.79 -2.01 -5.07
CA GLU A 111 -14.09 -0.99 -5.86
C GLU A 111 -13.03 -0.26 -5.02
N LEU A 112 -13.39 0.16 -3.80
CA LEU A 112 -12.45 0.79 -2.87
C LEU A 112 -11.29 -0.14 -2.49
N LYS A 113 -11.57 -1.43 -2.24
CA LYS A 113 -10.52 -2.43 -1.97
C LYS A 113 -9.57 -2.60 -3.15
N LEU A 114 -10.10 -2.65 -4.37
CA LEU A 114 -9.27 -2.76 -5.57
C LEU A 114 -8.39 -1.52 -5.75
N MET A 115 -8.95 -0.33 -5.56
CA MET A 115 -8.22 0.93 -5.63
C MET A 115 -7.05 0.95 -4.63
N LEU A 116 -7.30 0.61 -3.37
CA LEU A 116 -6.28 0.55 -2.31
C LEU A 116 -5.21 -0.51 -2.60
N LYS A 117 -5.60 -1.65 -3.17
CA LYS A 117 -4.65 -2.71 -3.54
C LYS A 117 -3.71 -2.24 -4.65
N THR A 118 -4.26 -1.66 -5.72
CA THR A 118 -3.47 -1.15 -6.85
C THR A 118 -2.55 -0.01 -6.43
N ASP A 119 -2.99 0.88 -5.54
CA ASP A 119 -2.15 1.95 -5.00
C ASP A 119 -0.98 1.41 -4.16
N ASN A 120 -1.25 0.46 -3.26
CA ASN A 120 -0.21 -0.22 -2.49
C ASN A 120 0.78 -0.98 -3.39
N GLU A 121 0.31 -1.69 -4.42
CA GLU A 121 1.17 -2.40 -5.38
C GLU A 121 2.11 -1.42 -6.11
N LYS A 122 1.60 -0.30 -6.61
CA LYS A 122 2.42 0.75 -7.24
C LYS A 122 3.45 1.33 -6.28
N ARG A 123 3.09 1.51 -5.01
CA ARG A 123 4.02 2.01 -3.98
C ARG A 123 5.14 1.00 -3.71
N ILE A 124 4.79 -0.28 -3.54
CA ILE A 124 5.78 -1.35 -3.35
C ILE A 124 6.70 -1.41 -4.56
N GLU A 125 6.16 -1.36 -5.79
CA GLU A 125 6.96 -1.36 -7.01
C GLU A 125 7.91 -0.15 -7.10
N LYS A 126 7.45 1.04 -6.71
CA LYS A 126 8.30 2.24 -6.66
C LYS A 126 9.40 2.12 -5.61
N GLN A 127 9.06 1.60 -4.43
CA GLN A 127 10.02 1.39 -3.34
C GLN A 127 11.06 0.33 -3.70
N THR A 128 10.66 -0.78 -4.32
CA THR A 128 11.57 -1.85 -4.73
C THR A 128 12.46 -1.43 -5.90
N LYS A 129 11.94 -0.68 -6.88
CA LYS A 129 12.75 -0.11 -7.97
C LYS A 129 13.80 0.85 -7.42
N ASN A 130 13.40 1.81 -6.60
CA ASN A 130 14.35 2.75 -5.98
C ASN A 130 15.42 2.02 -5.15
N LEU A 131 15.01 1.02 -4.35
CA LEU A 131 15.95 0.23 -3.56
C LEU A 131 16.93 -0.55 -4.44
N PHE A 132 16.44 -1.18 -5.51
CA PHE A 132 17.29 -1.92 -6.43
C PHE A 132 18.25 -1.00 -7.18
N ASP A 133 17.78 0.16 -7.65
CA ASP A 133 18.61 1.17 -8.33
C ASP A 133 19.67 1.73 -7.38
N ASP A 134 19.33 1.97 -6.11
CA ASP A 134 20.27 2.39 -5.08
C ASP A 134 21.32 1.31 -4.82
N TRP A 135 20.91 0.04 -4.74
CA TRP A 135 21.82 -1.10 -4.59
C TRP A 135 22.74 -1.27 -5.79
N GLU A 136 22.20 -1.14 -7.00
CA GLU A 136 22.96 -1.23 -8.25
C GLU A 136 24.06 -0.16 -8.28
N ASN A 137 23.71 1.08 -7.95
CA ASN A 137 24.66 2.18 -7.89
C ASN A 137 25.70 2.03 -6.77
N VAL A 138 25.31 1.55 -5.58
CA VAL A 138 26.24 1.39 -4.45
C VAL A 138 27.22 0.24 -4.65
N LEU A 139 26.73 -0.91 -5.14
CA LEU A 139 27.56 -2.11 -5.29
C LEU A 139 28.47 -2.04 -6.52
N PHE A 140 28.01 -1.42 -7.60
CA PHE A 140 28.71 -1.46 -8.89
C PHE A 140 29.20 -0.09 -9.37
N GLY A 141 28.79 1.01 -8.73
CA GLY A 141 29.15 2.38 -9.13
C GLY A 141 28.57 2.85 -10.47
N THR A 142 28.05 1.92 -11.27
CA THR A 142 27.46 2.11 -12.60
C THR A 142 26.38 1.05 -12.79
N SER A 143 25.31 1.35 -13.54
CA SER A 143 24.29 0.34 -13.87
C SER A 143 24.94 -0.89 -14.52
N ILE A 144 24.54 -2.10 -14.08
CA ILE A 144 25.03 -3.38 -14.60
C ILE A 144 24.74 -3.48 -16.11
N LEU A 145 23.66 -2.83 -16.58
CA LEU A 145 23.34 -2.73 -18.00
C LEU A 145 24.36 -1.88 -18.78
N ALA A 146 24.96 -0.87 -18.16
CA ALA A 146 26.07 -0.12 -18.72
C ALA A 146 27.38 -0.92 -18.67
N ALA A 147 27.61 -1.69 -17.59
CA ALA A 147 28.75 -2.60 -17.49
C ALA A 147 28.72 -3.69 -18.59
N LYS A 148 27.53 -4.20 -18.95
CA LYS A 148 27.35 -5.13 -20.09
C LYS A 148 27.86 -4.57 -21.43
N GLN A 149 27.84 -3.25 -21.62
CA GLN A 149 28.38 -2.61 -22.84
C GLN A 149 29.92 -2.46 -22.80
N SER A 150 30.54 -2.61 -21.62
CA SER A 150 31.98 -2.48 -21.42
C SER A 150 32.75 -3.77 -21.69
N TYR A 151 32.09 -4.94 -21.69
CA TYR A 151 32.71 -6.21 -22.11
C TYR A 151 32.67 -6.33 -23.64
N LYS A 152 33.46 -5.50 -24.31
CA LYS A 152 33.59 -5.54 -25.79
C LYS A 152 34.41 -6.74 -26.27
N ASP A 153 35.14 -7.39 -25.37
CA ASP A 153 36.06 -8.49 -25.66
C ASP A 153 35.81 -9.69 -24.73
N ILE A 154 35.64 -10.87 -25.29
CA ILE A 154 35.29 -12.09 -24.55
C ILE A 154 36.46 -12.59 -23.71
N ASP A 155 37.70 -12.34 -24.15
CA ASP A 155 38.91 -12.73 -23.42
C ASP A 155 39.06 -11.91 -22.14
N SER A 156 38.69 -10.62 -22.19
CA SER A 156 38.62 -9.76 -20.99
C SER A 156 37.59 -10.27 -19.98
N PHE A 157 36.43 -10.74 -20.44
CA PHE A 157 35.38 -11.29 -19.57
C PHE A 157 35.82 -12.59 -18.91
N ILE A 158 36.42 -13.51 -19.67
CA ILE A 158 36.98 -14.76 -19.14
C ILE A 158 38.08 -14.47 -18.11
N SER A 159 38.95 -13.51 -18.39
CA SER A 159 40.03 -13.12 -17.48
C SER A 159 39.51 -12.56 -16.15
N ILE A 160 38.53 -11.64 -16.21
CA ILE A 160 37.88 -11.09 -15.01
C ILE A 160 37.20 -12.21 -14.24
N ARG A 161 36.45 -13.09 -14.92
CA ARG A 161 35.76 -14.19 -14.26
C ARG A 161 36.73 -15.16 -13.58
N ALA A 162 37.80 -15.56 -14.25
CA ALA A 162 38.84 -16.42 -13.70
C ALA A 162 39.53 -15.79 -12.48
N ALA A 163 39.70 -14.47 -12.45
CA ALA A 163 40.23 -13.76 -11.30
C ALA A 163 39.28 -13.82 -10.09
N TRP A 164 37.97 -13.71 -10.32
CA TRP A 164 36.95 -13.87 -9.27
C TRP A 164 36.80 -15.32 -8.79
N ASP A 165 36.91 -16.29 -9.69
CA ASP A 165 36.79 -17.72 -9.36
C ASP A 165 37.87 -18.19 -8.37
N LYS A 166 39.01 -17.48 -8.29
CA LYS A 166 40.07 -17.73 -7.27
C LYS A 166 39.59 -17.51 -5.83
N PHE A 167 38.53 -16.73 -5.63
CA PHE A 167 37.96 -16.44 -4.31
C PHE A 167 36.77 -17.34 -3.95
N ILE A 168 36.42 -18.30 -4.82
CA ILE A 168 35.40 -19.30 -4.51
C ILE A 168 36.04 -20.34 -3.57
N SER A 169 35.59 -20.37 -2.33
CA SER A 169 35.99 -21.41 -1.38
C SER A 169 35.26 -22.72 -1.70
N SER A 170 35.97 -23.85 -1.66
CA SER A 170 35.41 -25.19 -1.83
C SER A 170 34.76 -25.76 -0.57
N GLU A 171 34.95 -25.11 0.58
CA GLU A 171 34.42 -25.53 1.87
C GLU A 171 33.22 -24.71 2.31
N ASN A 172 32.42 -25.28 3.22
CA ASN A 172 31.16 -24.76 3.75
C ASN A 172 31.32 -23.49 4.62
N ASP A 173 32.47 -22.81 4.55
CA ASP A 173 32.85 -21.63 5.33
C ASP A 173 32.40 -20.31 4.67
N ALA A 174 31.53 -20.39 3.66
CA ALA A 174 30.92 -19.21 3.05
C ALA A 174 29.98 -18.53 4.05
N THR A 175 30.21 -17.24 4.30
CA THR A 175 29.26 -16.42 5.04
C THR A 175 28.10 -16.05 4.13
N THR A 176 26.87 -16.25 4.61
CA THR A 176 25.66 -15.78 3.91
C THR A 176 25.74 -14.27 3.74
N ILE A 177 25.21 -13.74 2.63
CA ILE A 177 25.05 -12.30 2.43
C ILE A 177 24.39 -11.72 3.68
N PRO A 178 25.01 -10.71 4.33
CA PRO A 178 24.46 -10.13 5.55
C PRO A 178 23.03 -9.65 5.34
N ILE A 179 22.12 -10.09 6.21
CA ILE A 179 20.76 -9.59 6.23
C ILE A 179 20.80 -8.17 6.80
N GLY A 180 20.54 -7.16 5.96
CA GLY A 180 20.50 -5.76 6.36
C GLY A 180 21.72 -4.93 5.93
N TRP A 181 22.10 -4.98 4.65
CA TRP A 181 23.09 -4.07 4.09
C TRP A 181 22.66 -2.61 4.29
N ILE A 182 23.50 -1.82 4.96
CA ILE A 182 23.27 -0.39 5.18
C ILE A 182 23.87 0.36 3.99
N VAL A 183 23.05 1.16 3.31
CA VAL A 183 23.54 2.07 2.26
C VAL A 183 24.44 3.11 2.92
N PRO A 184 25.73 3.20 2.56
CA PRO A 184 26.63 4.16 3.16
C PRO A 184 26.19 5.60 2.82
N GLU A 185 26.22 6.48 3.81
CA GLU A 185 25.90 7.90 3.63
C GLU A 185 26.93 8.57 2.69
N ARG A 186 26.49 9.66 2.03
CA ARG A 186 27.40 10.47 1.22
C ARG A 186 28.52 11.06 2.09
N PRO A 187 29.72 11.28 1.53
CA PRO A 187 30.84 11.81 2.30
C PRO A 187 30.48 13.12 2.99
N SER A 188 30.65 13.14 4.31
CA SER A 188 30.31 14.29 5.15
C SER A 188 31.23 15.50 4.92
N SER A 189 32.34 15.33 4.19
CA SER A 189 33.25 16.41 3.83
C SER A 189 34.01 16.14 2.52
N ALA A 190 34.54 17.20 1.92
CA ALA A 190 35.40 17.11 0.73
C ALA A 190 36.67 16.28 0.98
N ALA A 191 37.20 16.28 2.21
CA ALA A 191 38.34 15.43 2.58
C ALA A 191 37.98 13.94 2.47
N TRP A 192 36.80 13.54 2.96
CA TRP A 192 36.30 12.17 2.83
C TRP A 192 35.98 11.80 1.38
N GLN A 193 35.45 12.74 0.58
CA GLN A 193 35.25 12.54 -0.85
C GLN A 193 36.56 12.20 -1.57
N THR A 194 37.68 12.80 -1.15
CA THR A 194 38.99 12.58 -1.77
C THR A 194 39.54 11.18 -1.47
N CYS A 195 39.14 10.57 -0.34
CA CYS A 195 39.54 9.22 0.04
C CYS A 195 38.81 8.13 -0.76
N LEU A 196 37.62 8.40 -1.30
CA LEU A 196 36.88 7.46 -2.15
C LEU A 196 37.37 7.43 -3.60
N ASN A 197 38.04 8.49 -4.04
CA ASN A 197 38.50 8.64 -5.42
C ASN A 197 39.93 8.11 -5.66
N LYS A 198 40.55 7.45 -4.67
CA LYS A 198 41.91 6.96 -4.79
C LYS A 198 41.93 5.49 -5.22
N GLU A 199 42.54 5.29 -6.39
CA GLU A 199 43.11 4.07 -6.96
C GLU A 199 42.22 3.22 -7.88
N THR A 200 42.07 3.72 -9.11
CA THR A 200 42.31 2.88 -10.30
C THR A 200 43.38 3.56 -11.17
N SER A 201 44.64 3.23 -10.91
CA SER A 201 45.75 3.36 -11.88
C SER A 201 46.30 1.96 -12.14
#